data_AF-A0A1N7D086-F1
#
_entry.id   AF-A0A1N7D086-F1
#
_cell.length_a   1.000
_cell.length_b   1.000
_cell.length_c   1.000
_cell.angle_alpha   90.00
_cell.angle_beta   90.00
_cell.angle_gamma   90.00
#
_symmetry.space_group_name_H-M   'P 1'
#
loop_
_entity.id
_entity.type
_entity.pdbx_description
1 polymer ?
#
loop_
_entity_poly.entity_id
_entity_poly.type
_entity_poly.pdbx_seq_one_letter_code
_entity_poly.pdbx_strand_id
1 'polypeptide(L)' 'MEKWMAMFFFVFKKTTVGAFFLYGANVLIQQAGIHIPMNPITAFFAGLLGLPGVFSLAAIQFFIFK' A
#
# COMPACT_ATOMS: atom_id res chain seq x y z
N MET A 1 5.47 -27.06 9.24
CA MET A 1 4.66 -26.90 8.01
C MET A 1 3.53 -25.89 8.20
N GLU A 2 2.68 -26.05 9.21
CA GLU A 2 1.51 -25.17 9.47
C GLU A 2 1.84 -23.67 9.62
N LYS A 3 2.85 -23.32 10.43
CA LYS A 3 3.25 -21.91 10.68
C LYS A 3 3.68 -21.16 9.41
N TRP A 4 4.33 -21.86 8.48
CA TRP A 4 4.79 -21.28 7.21
C TRP A 4 3.62 -20.95 6.29
N MET A 5 2.61 -21.83 6.24
CA MET A 5 1.40 -21.59 5.46
C MET A 5 0.59 -20.42 6.02
N ALA A 6 0.48 -20.33 7.35
CA ALA A 6 -0.17 -19.20 8.02
C ALA A 6 0.54 -17.86 7.73
N MET A 7 1.87 -17.85 7.73
CA MET A 7 2.66 -16.67 7.40
C MET A 7 2.45 -16.23 5.94
N PHE A 8 2.47 -17.18 5.00
CA PHE A 8 2.21 -16.89 3.59
C PHE A 8 0.82 -16.29 3.39
N PHE A 9 -0.21 -16.90 3.98
CA PHE A 9 -1.58 -16.39 3.89
C PHE A 9 -1.73 -15.00 4.53
N PHE A 10 -1.05 -14.76 5.65
CA PHE A 10 -1.00 -13.44 6.28
C PHE A 10 -0.40 -12.39 5.35
N VAL A 11 0.74 -12.67 4.74
CA VAL A 11 1.42 -11.76 3.80
C VAL A 11 0.54 -11.51 2.59
N PHE A 12 -0.05 -12.55 2.01
CA PHE A 12 -0.95 -12.44 0.87
C PHE A 12 -2.15 -11.54 1.20
N LYS A 13 -2.87 -11.82 2.29
CA LYS A 13 -4.01 -11.01 2.75
C LYS A 13 -3.62 -9.55 2.93
N LYS A 14 -2.52 -9.28 3.62
CA LYS A 14 -2.04 -7.91 3.86
C LYS A 14 -1.71 -7.19 2.55
N THR A 15 -1.02 -7.87 1.64
CA THR A 15 -0.69 -7.32 0.32
C THR A 15 -1.94 -6.99 -0.49
N THR A 16 -2.94 -7.87 -0.51
CA THR A 16 -4.22 -7.62 -1.20
C THR A 16 -4.94 -6.41 -0.62
N VAL A 17 -5.07 -6.33 0.71
CA VAL A 17 -5.73 -5.18 1.38
C VAL A 17 -5.01 -3.87 1.06
N GLY A 18 -3.68 -3.86 1.14
CA GLY A 18 -2.93 -2.65 0.84
C GLY A 18 -2.95 -2.27 -0.65
N ALA A 19 -3.06 -3.24 -1.56
CA ALA A 19 -3.27 -2.95 -2.98
C ALA A 19 -4.60 -2.20 -3.20
N PHE A 20 -5.68 -2.62 -2.54
CA PHE A 20 -6.96 -1.90 -2.59
C PHE A 20 -6.86 -0.50 -1.98
N PHE A 21 -6.16 -0.33 -0.86
CA PHE A 21 -5.96 1.00 -0.27
C PHE A 21 -5.14 1.92 -1.18
N LEU A 22 -4.03 1.45 -1.75
CA LEU A 22 -3.22 2.23 -2.66
C LEU A 22 -3.98 2.58 -3.93
N TYR A 23 -4.72 1.63 -4.51
CA TYR A 23 -5.56 1.88 -5.66
C TYR A 23 -6.64 2.93 -5.37
N GLY A 24 -7.38 2.78 -4.27
CA GLY A 24 -8.41 3.73 -3.86
C GLY A 24 -7.83 5.12 -3.61
N ALA A 25 -6.70 5.22 -2.90
CA ALA A 25 -6.01 6.49 -2.69
C ALA A 25 -5.58 7.13 -4.01
N ASN A 26 -5.00 6.36 -4.92
CA ASN A 26 -4.58 6.84 -6.24
C ASN A 26 -5.75 7.37 -7.08
N VAL A 27 -6.92 6.74 -7.02
CA VAL A 27 -8.13 7.24 -7.70
C VAL A 27 -8.56 8.59 -7.11
N LEU A 28 -8.56 8.74 -5.78
CA LEU A 28 -8.97 9.98 -5.12
C LEU A 28 -8.04 11.16 -5.43
N ILE A 29 -6.72 10.92 -5.46
CA ILE A 29 -5.72 11.98 -5.65
C ILE A 29 -5.27 12.14 -7.11
N GLN A 30 -5.83 11.35 -8.04
CA GLN A 30 -5.49 11.42 -9.46
C GLN A 30 -5.68 12.83 -10.03
N GLN A 31 -6.74 13.52 -9.60
CA GLN A 31 -7.06 14.89 -10.03
C GLN A 31 -6.02 15.91 -9.56
N ALA A 32 -5.31 15.64 -8.46
CA ALA A 32 -4.21 16.48 -7.99
C ALA A 32 -2.90 16.23 -8.73
N GLY A 33 -2.87 15.31 -9.71
CA GLY A 33 -1.67 14.90 -10.43
C GLY A 33 -0.64 14.25 -9.51
N ILE A 34 -1.09 13.54 -8.47
CA ILE A 34 -0.23 12.74 -7.58
C ILE A 34 -0.52 11.27 -7.87
N HIS A 35 0.51 10.45 -7.94
CA HIS A 35 0.36 9.00 -8.10
C HIS A 35 1.35 8.28 -7.20
N ILE A 36 0.83 7.56 -6.21
CA ILE A 36 1.61 6.74 -5.27
C ILE A 36 2.04 5.45 -5.99
N PRO A 37 3.35 5.13 -6.06
CA PRO A 37 3.84 3.91 -6.68
C PRO A 37 3.23 2.65 -6.03
N MET A 38 2.56 1.83 -6.86
CA MET A 38 1.91 0.60 -6.42
C MET A 38 2.66 -0.63 -6.94
N ASN A 39 3.30 -1.37 -6.03
CA ASN A 39 3.94 -2.65 -6.29
C ASN A 39 3.69 -3.60 -5.09
N PRO A 40 4.04 -4.90 -5.17
CA PRO A 40 3.76 -5.83 -4.07
C PRO A 40 4.38 -5.43 -2.72
N ILE A 41 5.53 -4.76 -2.73
CA ILE A 41 6.21 -4.31 -1.50
C ILE A 41 5.43 -3.14 -0.89
N THR A 42 5.13 -2.10 -1.67
CA THR A 42 4.38 -0.94 -1.17
C THR A 42 2.96 -1.33 -0.76
N ALA A 43 2.32 -2.24 -1.48
CA ALA A 43 1.03 -2.81 -1.11
C ALA A 43 1.09 -3.61 0.20
N PHE A 44 2.12 -4.43 0.41
CA PHE A 44 2.29 -5.13 1.67
C PHE A 44 2.43 -4.16 2.85
N PHE A 45 3.28 -3.14 2.74
CA PHE A 45 3.44 -2.13 3.80
C PHE A 45 2.18 -1.30 4.02
N ALA A 46 1.48 -0.91 2.94
CA ALA A 46 0.20 -0.21 3.04
C ALA A 46 -0.88 -1.06 3.72
N GLY A 47 -0.91 -2.38 3.51
CA GLY A 47 -1.86 -3.26 4.19
C GLY A 47 -1.43 -3.64 5.61
N LEU A 48 -0.12 -3.69 5.87
CA LEU A 48 0.44 -3.92 7.20
C LEU A 48 0.15 -2.74 8.13
N LEU A 49 0.45 -1.53 7.67
CA LEU A 49 0.31 -0.28 8.41
C LEU A 49 -1.09 0.36 8.29
N GLY A 50 -1.86 -0.02 7.26
CA GLY A 50 -3.18 0.55 6.98
C GLY A 50 -3.13 1.98 6.45
N LEU A 51 -4.11 2.80 6.83
CA LEU A 51 -4.22 4.20 6.43
C LEU A 51 -2.95 5.02 6.74
N PRO A 52 -2.30 4.92 7.92
CA PRO A 52 -1.03 5.59 8.18
C PRO A 52 0.04 5.29 7.13
N GLY A 53 0.17 4.03 6.70
CA GLY A 53 1.16 3.65 5.68
C GLY A 53 0.87 4.25 4.31
N VAL A 54 -0.41 4.33 3.94
CA VAL A 54 -0.85 4.99 2.69
C VAL A 54 -0.52 6.47 2.74
N PHE A 55 -0.82 7.15 3.85
CA PHE A 55 -0.49 8.58 4.01
C PHE A 55 1.02 8.83 4.02
N SER A 56 1.82 7.96 4.64
CA SER A 56 3.28 8.07 4.60
C SER A 56 3.82 7.93 3.18
N LEU A 57 3.32 6.97 2.40
CA LEU A 57 3.72 6.80 1.00
C LEU A 57 3.27 7.99 0.14
N ALA A 58 2.08 8.52 0.38
CA ALA A 58 1.59 9.73 -0.26
C ALA A 58 2.48 10.96 0.07
N ALA A 59 2.86 11.11 1.34
CA ALA A 59 3.75 12.17 1.79
C ALA A 59 5.13 12.05 1.16
N ILE A 60 5.72 10.85 1.09
CA ILE A 60 6.99 10.62 0.37
C ILE A 60 6.85 11.02 -1.09
N GLN A 61 5.79 10.60 -1.76
CA GLN A 61 5.54 10.96 -3.16
C GLN A 61 5.40 12.48 -3.34
N PHE A 62 4.74 13.16 -2.41
CA PHE A 62 4.46 14.59 -2.49
C PHE A 62 5.65 15.48 -2.11
N PHE A 63 6.43 15.12 -1.09
CA PHE A 63 7.51 15.97 -0.58
C PHE A 63 8.88 15.66 -1.21
N ILE A 64 9.10 14.44 -1.71
CA ILE A 64 10.41 14.01 -2.23
C ILE A 64 10.43 13.94 -3.75
N PHE A 65 9.37 13.39 -4.35
CA PHE A 65 9.34 13.10 -5.80
C PHE A 65 8.55 14.11 -6.63
N LYS A 66 7.75 14.96 -5.99
CA LYS A 66 6.98 16.02 -6.63
C LYS A 66 7.53 17.37 -6.23
#